data_AF-A0A7V0QM29-F1
#
_entry.id   AF-A0A7V0QM29-F1
#
_cell.length_a   1.000
_cell.length_b   1.000
_cell.length_c   1.000
_cell.angle_alpha   90.00
_cell.angle_beta   90.00
_cell.angle_gamma   90.00
#
_symmetry.space_group_name_H-M   'P 1'
#
loop_
_entity.id
_entity.type
_entity.pdbx_description
1 polymer ?
#
loop_
_entity_poly.entity_id
_entity_poly.type
_entity_poly.pdbx_seq_one_letter_code
_entity_poly.pdbx_strand_id
1 'polypeptide(L)'
;MEEVLNWYRLSYFEHRVEQWLVYFMGIAFDLSEKDLLKFTKRLELPEKKIDFLVNARARTHQVLMRFSRTKKMLPSEIYHTLEECTIEELLYMMAKTNRDESKKAISLYLLKLRNVKPILTGHDLKALNIEPGPIYKEILRNLLDARLNGEIQTKEDEIAFVQTHFITKGARMASTRRA
;
A
#
# COMPACT_ATOMS: atom_id res chain seq x y z
N MET A 1 -0.77 21.94 -2.44
CA MET A 1 -1.80 21.02 -3.00
C MET A 1 -1.89 21.12 -4.50
N GLU A 2 -2.02 22.33 -5.07
CA GLU A 2 -2.13 22.53 -6.52
C GLU A 2 -0.98 21.91 -7.32
N GLU A 3 0.27 22.07 -6.88
CA GLU A 3 1.45 21.44 -7.51
C GLU A 3 1.34 19.92 -7.60
N VAL A 4 0.85 19.26 -6.53
CA VAL A 4 0.71 17.80 -6.46
C VAL A 4 -0.42 17.30 -7.35
N LEU A 5 -1.54 18.04 -7.41
CA LEU A 5 -2.65 17.73 -8.31
C LEU A 5 -2.26 17.91 -9.78
N ASN A 6 -1.49 18.96 -10.08
CA ASN A 6 -0.93 19.18 -11.42
C ASN A 6 0.07 18.09 -11.79
N TRP A 7 0.99 17.73 -10.89
CA TRP A 7 1.90 16.60 -11.08
C TRP A 7 1.14 15.31 -11.36
N TYR A 8 0.08 15.00 -10.60
CA TYR A 8 -0.73 13.81 -10.80
C TYR A 8 -1.43 13.81 -12.17
N ARG A 9 -2.03 14.94 -12.55
CA ARG A 9 -2.68 15.09 -13.86
C ARG A 9 -1.69 14.92 -15.02
N LEU A 10 -0.48 15.47 -14.88
CA LEU A 10 0.59 15.35 -15.87
C LEU A 10 1.24 13.96 -15.91
N SER A 11 1.05 13.15 -14.87
CA SER A 11 1.57 11.78 -14.79
C SER A 11 0.70 10.76 -15.54
N TYR A 12 -0.35 11.20 -16.26
CA TYR A 12 -1.23 10.38 -17.10
C TYR A 12 -1.85 9.15 -16.41
N PHE A 13 -2.14 9.24 -15.11
CA PHE A 13 -2.83 8.16 -14.42
C PHE A 13 -4.25 7.96 -14.98
N GLU A 14 -4.65 6.70 -15.17
CA GLU A 14 -5.98 6.35 -15.70
C GLU A 14 -7.13 6.71 -14.74
N HIS A 15 -6.84 6.87 -13.44
CA HIS A 15 -7.86 7.07 -12.41
C HIS A 15 -8.21 8.55 -12.27
N ARG A 16 -9.50 8.87 -12.34
CA ARG A 16 -10.00 10.22 -12.05
C ARG A 16 -9.95 10.48 -10.56
N VAL A 17 -9.19 11.48 -10.16
CA VAL A 17 -9.10 11.95 -8.77
C VAL A 17 -10.15 13.00 -8.50
N GLU A 18 -10.86 12.85 -7.39
CA GLU A 18 -11.77 13.87 -6.88
C GLU A 18 -10.96 15.01 -6.24
N GLN A 19 -10.53 15.98 -7.04
CA GLN A 19 -9.70 17.10 -6.56
C GLN A 19 -10.34 17.86 -5.39
N TRP A 20 -11.67 18.05 -5.44
CA TRP A 20 -12.43 18.70 -4.38
C TRP A 20 -12.25 17.97 -3.04
N LEU A 21 -12.13 16.64 -3.05
CA LEU A 21 -11.96 15.83 -1.85
C LEU A 21 -10.56 16.01 -1.25
N VAL A 22 -9.52 16.15 -2.09
CA VAL A 22 -8.15 16.45 -1.61
C VAL A 22 -8.09 17.80 -0.91
N TYR A 23 -8.70 18.83 -1.49
CA TYR A 23 -8.81 20.15 -0.85
C TYR A 23 -9.66 20.09 0.42
N PHE A 24 -10.77 19.35 0.38
CA PHE A 24 -11.66 19.17 1.51
C PHE A 24 -10.95 18.49 2.68
N MET A 25 -10.14 17.45 2.43
CA MET A 25 -9.29 16.81 3.43
C MET A 25 -8.30 17.81 4.03
N GLY A 26 -7.72 18.68 3.20
CA GLY A 26 -6.87 19.79 3.62
C GLY A 26 -7.49 20.68 4.70
N ILE A 27 -8.77 21.02 4.53
CA ILE A 27 -9.51 21.84 5.48
C ILE A 27 -9.93 20.99 6.68
N ALA A 28 -10.54 19.83 6.42
CA ALA A 28 -11.16 18.98 7.42
C ALA A 28 -10.16 18.41 8.44
N PHE A 29 -8.93 18.09 8.01
CA PHE A 29 -7.95 17.42 8.87
C PHE A 29 -7.20 18.38 9.79
N ASP A 30 -7.24 19.68 9.50
CA ASP A 30 -6.68 20.72 10.37
C ASP A 30 -7.68 21.16 11.46
N LEU A 31 -8.98 20.82 11.34
CA LEU A 31 -9.99 21.09 12.35
C LEU A 31 -9.83 20.18 13.58
N SER A 32 -10.25 20.65 14.77
CA SER A 32 -10.44 19.75 15.92
C SER A 32 -11.55 18.73 15.63
N GLU A 33 -11.60 17.61 16.34
CA GLU A 33 -12.69 16.62 16.15
C GLU A 33 -14.08 17.24 16.38
N LYS A 34 -14.18 18.12 17.40
CA LYS A 34 -15.42 18.86 17.70
C LYS A 34 -15.81 19.79 16.56
N ASP A 35 -14.85 20.48 15.94
CA ASP A 35 -15.10 21.40 14.84
C ASP A 35 -15.35 20.67 13.53
N LEU A 36 -14.71 19.53 13.30
CA LEU A 36 -14.98 18.65 12.17
C LEU A 36 -16.42 18.15 12.21
N LEU A 37 -16.90 17.69 13.37
CA LEU A 37 -18.30 17.26 13.53
C LEU A 37 -19.30 18.40 13.33
N LYS A 38 -18.99 19.62 13.77
CA LYS A 38 -19.84 20.79 13.50
C LYS A 38 -19.83 21.15 12.02
N PHE A 39 -18.67 21.08 11.38
CA PHE A 39 -18.47 21.38 9.97
C PHE A 39 -19.21 20.39 9.08
N THR A 40 -19.12 19.10 9.37
CA THR A 40 -19.83 18.05 8.62
C THR A 40 -21.35 18.15 8.79
N LYS A 41 -21.84 18.49 9.99
CA LYS A 41 -23.26 18.76 10.24
C LYS A 41 -23.78 19.97 9.48
N ARG A 42 -23.03 21.08 9.47
CA ARG A 42 -23.41 22.30 8.74
C ARG A 42 -23.47 22.11 7.23
N LEU A 43 -22.66 21.19 6.70
CA LEU A 43 -22.64 20.82 5.28
C LEU A 43 -23.62 19.70 4.93
N GLU A 44 -24.42 19.23 5.90
CA GLU A 44 -25.39 18.13 5.73
C GLU A 44 -24.78 16.89 5.07
N LEU A 45 -23.53 16.56 5.46
CA LEU A 45 -22.84 15.42 4.87
C LEU A 45 -23.47 14.10 5.34
N PRO A 46 -23.67 13.12 4.43
CA PRO A 46 -24.13 11.80 4.80
C PRO A 46 -23.16 11.13 5.80
N GLU A 47 -23.69 10.37 6.76
CA GLU A 47 -22.89 9.67 7.79
C GLU A 47 -21.74 8.86 7.19
N LYS A 48 -21.99 8.13 6.09
CA LYS A 48 -20.94 7.38 5.36
C LYS A 48 -19.74 8.23 4.95
N LYS A 49 -19.96 9.49 4.55
CA LYS A 49 -18.87 10.41 4.19
C LYS A 49 -18.14 10.90 5.44
N ILE A 50 -18.84 11.09 6.55
CA ILE A 50 -18.23 11.46 7.83
C ILE A 50 -17.31 10.34 8.31
N ASP A 51 -17.79 9.10 8.32
CA ASP A 51 -17.00 7.92 8.70
C ASP A 51 -15.78 7.76 7.80
N PHE A 52 -15.96 7.95 6.48
CA PHE A 52 -14.85 7.95 5.54
C PHE A 52 -13.79 9.00 5.92
N LEU A 53 -14.19 10.25 6.21
CA LEU A 53 -13.26 11.32 6.55
C LEU A 53 -12.53 11.08 7.88
N VAL A 54 -13.22 10.55 8.89
CA VAL A 54 -12.61 10.21 10.19
C VAL A 54 -11.57 9.11 10.01
N ASN A 55 -11.92 8.06 9.28
CA ASN A 55 -11.00 6.95 8.98
C ASN A 55 -9.82 7.40 8.11
N ALA A 56 -10.07 8.25 7.11
CA ALA A 56 -9.03 8.82 6.25
C ALA A 56 -8.06 9.69 7.06
N ARG A 57 -8.56 10.49 8.00
CA ARG A 57 -7.73 11.30 8.90
C ARG A 57 -6.84 10.41 9.78
N ALA A 58 -7.41 9.36 10.36
CA ALA A 58 -6.67 8.43 11.20
C ALA A 58 -5.57 7.70 10.41
N ARG A 59 -5.91 7.14 9.24
CA ARG A 59 -4.95 6.46 8.36
C ARG A 59 -3.82 7.38 7.90
N THR A 60 -4.16 8.55 7.34
CA THR A 60 -3.16 9.50 6.84
C THR A 60 -2.23 9.98 7.95
N HIS A 61 -2.76 10.21 9.17
CA HIS A 61 -1.93 10.54 10.33
C HIS A 61 -0.97 9.40 10.69
N GLN A 62 -1.44 8.16 10.74
CA GLN A 62 -0.61 6.99 11.05
C GLN A 62 0.49 6.77 10.01
N VAL A 63 0.17 6.89 8.72
CA VAL A 63 1.14 6.77 7.62
C VAL A 63 2.21 7.85 7.70
N LEU A 64 1.81 9.13 7.87
CA LEU A 64 2.75 10.24 8.01
C LEU A 64 3.64 10.09 9.24
N MET A 65 3.10 9.58 10.36
CA MET A 65 3.89 9.24 11.55
C MET A 65 4.88 8.10 11.30
N ARG A 66 4.50 7.07 10.54
CA ARG A 66 5.41 5.98 10.17
C ARG A 66 6.55 6.50 9.28
N PHE A 67 6.22 7.30 8.29
CA PHE A 67 7.20 7.92 7.39
C PHE A 67 8.11 8.92 8.11
N SER A 68 7.61 9.59 9.16
CA SER A 68 8.44 10.52 9.93
C SER A 68 9.47 9.78 10.80
N ARG A 69 9.14 8.61 11.34
CA ARG A 69 10.00 7.80 12.21
C ARG A 69 11.04 6.97 11.45
N THR A 70 10.73 6.54 10.24
CA THR A 70 11.60 5.65 9.47
C THR A 70 12.45 6.43 8.47
N LYS A 71 13.79 6.33 8.58
CA LYS A 71 14.71 7.03 7.66
C LYS A 71 14.77 6.39 6.26
N LYS A 72 14.68 5.06 6.18
CA LYS A 72 14.71 4.29 4.93
C LYS A 72 13.71 3.17 5.03
N MET A 73 12.76 3.12 4.11
CA MET A 73 11.79 2.04 3.99
C MET A 73 12.12 1.21 2.75
N LEU A 74 11.96 -0.10 2.86
CA LEU A 74 12.01 -0.98 1.69
C LEU A 74 10.78 -0.73 0.80
N PRO A 75 10.88 -0.98 -0.52
CA PRO A 75 9.72 -0.85 -1.41
C PRO A 75 8.52 -1.68 -0.97
N SER A 76 8.73 -2.90 -0.48
CA SER A 76 7.66 -3.73 0.11
C SER A 76 6.98 -3.06 1.31
N GLU A 77 7.76 -2.46 2.22
CA GLU A 77 7.19 -1.73 3.36
C GLU A 77 6.39 -0.50 2.94
N ILE A 78 6.86 0.22 1.92
CA ILE A 78 6.11 1.35 1.32
C ILE A 78 4.78 0.84 0.76
N TYR A 79 4.80 -0.27 0.00
CA TYR A 79 3.61 -0.88 -0.56
C TYR A 79 2.58 -1.23 0.52
N HIS A 80 2.96 -2.00 1.54
CA HIS A 80 2.06 -2.41 2.63
C HIS A 80 1.57 -1.23 3.48
N THR A 81 2.34 -0.14 3.54
CA THR A 81 1.91 1.06 4.26
C THR A 81 0.86 1.85 3.48
N LEU A 82 0.89 1.80 2.15
CA LEU A 82 0.09 2.65 1.28
C LEU A 82 -1.05 1.91 0.57
N GLU A 83 -1.08 0.58 0.57
CA GLU A 83 -2.08 -0.23 -0.16
C GLU A 83 -3.53 -0.01 0.29
N GLU A 84 -3.74 0.34 1.56
CA GLU A 84 -5.07 0.65 2.10
C GLU A 84 -5.50 2.11 1.89
N CYS A 85 -4.61 2.95 1.35
CA CYS A 85 -4.88 4.37 1.15
C CYS A 85 -5.54 4.63 -0.21
N THR A 86 -6.52 5.53 -0.25
CA THR A 86 -7.07 6.01 -1.52
C THR A 86 -6.08 6.95 -2.21
N ILE A 87 -6.26 7.17 -3.51
CA ILE A 87 -5.40 8.08 -4.26
C ILE A 87 -5.50 9.50 -3.71
N GLU A 88 -6.69 9.94 -3.31
CA GLU A 88 -6.92 11.24 -2.68
C GLU A 88 -6.15 11.38 -1.36
N GLU A 89 -6.15 10.33 -0.53
CA GLU A 89 -5.37 10.29 0.72
C GLU A 89 -3.87 10.38 0.45
N LEU A 90 -3.38 9.65 -0.56
CA LEU A 90 -1.98 9.69 -0.99
C LEU A 90 -1.57 11.09 -1.46
N LEU A 91 -2.40 11.74 -2.28
CA LEU A 91 -2.14 13.08 -2.81
C LEU A 91 -2.22 14.14 -1.72
N TYR A 92 -3.18 14.02 -0.79
CA TYR A 92 -3.24 14.86 0.40
C TYR A 92 -1.95 14.74 1.22
N MET A 93 -1.50 13.50 1.52
CA MET A 93 -0.27 13.28 2.29
C MET A 93 0.97 13.83 1.58
N MET A 94 1.07 13.63 0.26
CA MET A 94 2.15 14.17 -0.56
C MET A 94 2.17 15.71 -0.56
N ALA A 95 1.00 16.34 -0.52
CA ALA A 95 0.86 17.79 -0.42
C ALA A 95 1.10 18.35 0.99
N LYS A 96 0.81 17.58 2.04
CA LYS A 96 0.95 18.01 3.45
C LYS A 96 2.36 17.81 4.00
N THR A 97 3.10 16.80 3.53
CA THR A 97 4.44 16.51 4.02
C THR A 97 5.50 17.48 3.46
N ASN A 98 6.40 17.93 4.34
CA ASN A 98 7.57 18.74 3.95
C ASN A 98 8.82 17.88 3.68
N ARG A 99 8.73 16.56 3.86
CA ARG A 99 9.86 15.66 3.69
C ARG A 99 9.91 15.09 2.28
N ASP A 100 11.03 15.29 1.61
CA ASP A 100 11.26 14.76 0.27
C ASP A 100 11.23 13.24 0.23
N GLU A 101 11.67 12.55 1.30
CA GLU A 101 11.61 11.09 1.34
C GLU A 101 10.16 10.58 1.32
N SER A 102 9.26 11.25 2.04
CA SER A 102 7.84 10.90 2.06
C SER A 102 7.20 11.12 0.68
N LYS A 103 7.50 12.27 0.04
CA LYS A 103 7.01 12.54 -1.32
C LYS A 103 7.51 11.49 -2.31
N LYS A 104 8.81 11.17 -2.27
CA LYS A 104 9.43 10.14 -3.11
C LYS A 104 8.82 8.76 -2.89
N ALA A 105 8.55 8.37 -1.65
CA ALA A 105 7.90 7.09 -1.34
C ALA A 105 6.48 7.00 -1.93
N ILE A 106 5.67 8.06 -1.78
CA ILE A 106 4.31 8.11 -2.33
C ILE A 106 4.35 8.10 -3.87
N SER A 107 5.23 8.90 -4.49
CA SER A 107 5.40 8.91 -5.95
C SER A 107 5.86 7.55 -6.48
N LEU A 108 6.83 6.90 -5.81
CA LEU A 108 7.30 5.56 -6.17
C LEU A 108 6.16 4.52 -6.11
N TYR A 109 5.33 4.61 -5.08
CA TYR A 109 4.17 3.75 -4.95
C TYR A 109 3.17 3.94 -6.10
N LEU A 110 2.78 5.19 -6.36
CA LEU A 110 1.80 5.54 -7.39
C LEU A 110 2.27 5.17 -8.80
N LEU A 111 3.54 5.40 -9.12
CA LEU A 111 4.09 5.19 -10.46
C LEU A 111 4.47 3.73 -10.73
N LYS A 112 4.95 3.00 -9.70
CA LYS A 112 5.57 1.69 -9.90
C LYS A 112 4.96 0.61 -9.01
N LEU A 113 5.06 0.76 -7.68
CA LEU A 113 4.84 -0.36 -6.76
C LEU A 113 3.41 -0.91 -6.82
N ARG A 114 2.41 -0.04 -6.96
CA ARG A 114 0.99 -0.46 -7.03
C ARG A 114 0.65 -1.39 -8.20
N ASN A 115 1.50 -1.41 -9.24
CA ASN A 115 1.29 -2.21 -10.45
C ASN A 115 2.10 -3.51 -10.45
N VAL A 116 2.96 -3.73 -9.43
CA VAL A 116 3.76 -4.94 -9.31
C VAL A 116 2.87 -6.08 -8.83
N LYS A 117 2.96 -7.22 -9.51
CA LYS A 117 2.30 -8.47 -9.14
C LYS A 117 3.28 -9.64 -9.31
N PRO A 118 3.13 -10.73 -8.53
CA PRO A 118 3.79 -11.99 -8.83
C PRO A 118 3.46 -12.46 -10.25
N ILE A 119 4.44 -13.06 -10.94
CA ILE A 119 4.24 -13.71 -12.23
C ILE A 119 3.57 -15.06 -12.01
N LEU A 120 3.96 -15.78 -10.95
CA LEU A 120 3.35 -17.04 -10.58
C LEU A 120 1.93 -16.83 -10.07
N THR A 121 1.05 -17.69 -10.53
CA THR A 121 -0.34 -17.76 -10.10
C THR A 121 -0.55 -18.95 -9.17
N GLY A 122 -1.72 -19.03 -8.52
CA GLY A 122 -2.09 -20.22 -7.76
C GLY A 122 -2.10 -21.50 -8.60
N HIS A 123 -2.33 -21.41 -9.90
CA HIS A 123 -2.25 -22.56 -10.81
C HIS A 123 -0.81 -23.06 -10.97
N ASP A 124 0.16 -22.15 -11.08
CA ASP A 124 1.58 -22.53 -11.13
C ASP A 124 2.03 -23.17 -9.80
N LEU A 125 1.56 -22.66 -8.66
CA LEU A 125 1.86 -23.26 -7.35
C LEU A 125 1.33 -24.69 -7.23
N LYS A 126 0.14 -24.96 -7.78
CA LYS A 126 -0.42 -26.31 -7.85
C LYS A 126 0.44 -27.23 -8.72
N ALA A 127 0.95 -26.74 -9.86
CA ALA A 127 1.85 -27.48 -10.72
C ALA A 127 3.22 -27.77 -10.06
N LEU A 128 3.61 -26.97 -9.07
CA LEU A 128 4.78 -27.20 -8.21
C LEU A 128 4.51 -28.18 -7.05
N ASN A 129 3.40 -28.94 -7.08
CA ASN A 129 2.98 -29.88 -6.03
C ASN A 129 2.76 -29.24 -4.65
N ILE A 130 2.33 -27.98 -4.61
CA ILE A 130 1.95 -27.32 -3.36
C ILE A 130 0.45 -27.45 -3.17
N GLU A 131 0.03 -28.04 -2.05
CA GLU A 131 -1.38 -28.21 -1.72
C GLU A 131 -2.07 -26.84 -1.51
N PRO A 132 -3.26 -26.65 -2.09
CA PRO A 132 -4.00 -25.40 -1.96
C PRO A 132 -4.40 -25.15 -0.51
N GLY A 133 -4.25 -23.91 -0.05
CA GLY A 133 -4.61 -23.50 1.31
C GLY A 133 -4.07 -22.12 1.68
N PRO A 134 -4.08 -21.76 2.98
CA PRO A 134 -3.56 -20.49 3.48
C PRO A 134 -2.10 -20.21 3.06
N ILE A 135 -1.34 -21.27 2.82
CA ILE A 135 0.05 -21.21 2.34
C ILE A 135 0.19 -20.52 0.98
N TYR A 136 -0.83 -20.56 0.11
CA TYR A 136 -0.79 -19.86 -1.17
C TYR A 136 -0.76 -18.34 -0.96
N LYS A 137 -1.57 -17.83 -0.03
CA LYS A 137 -1.58 -16.41 0.30
C LYS A 137 -0.23 -15.97 0.85
N GLU A 138 0.37 -16.80 1.69
CA GLU A 138 1.71 -16.54 2.22
C GLU A 138 2.78 -16.55 1.12
N ILE A 139 2.78 -17.55 0.24
CA ILE A 139 3.72 -17.63 -0.88
C ILE A 139 3.58 -16.42 -1.79
N LEU A 140 2.37 -16.11 -2.25
CA LEU A 140 2.12 -14.99 -3.15
C LEU A 140 2.49 -13.64 -2.52
N ARG A 141 2.27 -13.48 -1.20
CA ARG A 141 2.72 -12.29 -0.47
C ARG A 141 4.25 -12.20 -0.45
N ASN A 142 4.95 -13.27 -0.11
CA ASN A 142 6.42 -13.26 -0.07
C ASN A 142 7.03 -13.05 -1.47
N LEU A 143 6.41 -13.61 -2.52
CA LEU A 143 6.81 -13.34 -3.90
C LEU A 143 6.59 -11.87 -4.26
N LEU A 144 5.46 -11.29 -3.89
CA LEU A 144 5.21 -9.87 -4.11
C LEU A 144 6.28 -9.01 -3.40
N ASP A 145 6.59 -9.31 -2.14
CA ASP A 145 7.59 -8.58 -1.37
C ASP A 145 8.99 -8.65 -2.00
N ALA A 146 9.43 -9.84 -2.38
CA ALA A 146 10.72 -10.05 -3.03
C ALA A 146 10.78 -9.35 -4.40
N ARG A 147 9.68 -9.32 -5.17
CA ARG A 147 9.59 -8.55 -6.41
C ARG A 147 9.66 -7.05 -6.17
N LEU A 148 8.91 -6.54 -5.19
CA LEU A 148 8.89 -5.13 -4.83
C LEU A 148 10.30 -4.65 -4.44
N ASN A 149 11.02 -5.48 -3.68
CA ASN A 149 12.39 -5.21 -3.27
C ASN A 149 13.43 -5.39 -4.39
N GLY A 150 13.03 -5.95 -5.54
CA GLY A 150 13.92 -6.19 -6.69
C GLY A 150 14.81 -7.42 -6.55
N GLU A 151 14.52 -8.29 -5.58
CA GLU A 151 15.27 -9.54 -5.31
C GLU A 151 15.00 -10.61 -6.38
N ILE A 152 13.82 -10.57 -6.98
CA ILE A 152 13.38 -11.48 -8.03
C ILE A 152 12.71 -10.69 -9.16
N GLN A 153 12.97 -11.08 -10.41
CA GLN A 153 12.47 -10.33 -11.58
C GLN A 153 11.80 -11.24 -12.61
N THR A 154 12.29 -12.47 -12.75
CA THR A 154 11.86 -13.44 -13.75
C THR A 154 10.91 -14.50 -13.19
N LYS A 155 10.27 -15.28 -14.06
CA LYS A 155 9.44 -16.41 -13.64
C LYS A 155 10.29 -17.50 -12.98
N GLU A 156 11.50 -17.70 -13.49
CA GLU A 156 12.48 -18.65 -13.00
C GLU A 156 12.93 -18.30 -11.58
N ASP A 157 13.17 -17.01 -11.30
CA ASP A 157 13.50 -16.54 -9.95
C ASP A 157 12.38 -16.84 -8.95
N GLU A 158 11.12 -16.61 -9.35
CA GLU A 158 9.95 -16.91 -8.50
C GLU A 158 9.85 -18.40 -8.19
N ILE A 159 10.06 -19.26 -9.19
CA ILE A 159 10.04 -20.72 -9.00
C ILE A 159 11.14 -21.14 -8.03
N ALA A 160 12.38 -20.65 -8.24
CA ALA A 160 13.51 -20.93 -7.37
C ALA A 160 13.26 -20.43 -5.93
N PHE A 161 12.66 -19.25 -5.78
CA PHE A 161 12.26 -18.70 -4.49
C PHE A 161 11.27 -19.63 -3.77
N VAL A 162 10.21 -20.08 -4.45
CA VAL A 162 9.21 -20.98 -3.90
C VAL A 162 9.82 -22.32 -3.48
N GLN A 163 10.65 -22.92 -4.34
CA GLN A 163 11.30 -24.19 -4.06
C GLN A 163 12.19 -24.12 -2.81
N THR A 164 13.04 -23.09 -2.73
CA THR A 164 14.01 -22.92 -1.63
C THR A 164 13.31 -22.62 -0.30
N HIS A 165 12.27 -21.77 -0.32
CA HIS A 165 11.67 -21.24 0.91
C HIS A 165 10.51 -22.08 1.44
N PHE A 166 9.80 -22.82 0.60
CA PHE A 166 8.57 -23.53 1.00
C PHE A 166 8.67 -25.04 0.81
N ILE A 167 9.31 -25.52 -0.25
CA ILE A 167 9.43 -26.97 -0.51
C ILE A 167 10.58 -27.57 0.30
N THR A 168 11.77 -26.97 0.28
CA THR A 168 12.93 -27.49 1.03
C THR A 168 12.79 -27.30 2.55
N LYS A 169 12.14 -26.23 3.02
CA LYS A 169 11.84 -26.04 4.45
C LYS A 169 10.72 -26.95 4.97
N GLY A 170 9.71 -27.25 4.15
CA GLY A 170 8.66 -28.22 4.50
C GLY A 170 9.20 -29.63 4.78
N ALA A 171 10.21 -30.06 4.01
CA ALA A 171 10.89 -31.34 4.23
C ALA A 171 11.65 -31.41 5.58
N ARG A 172 12.27 -30.31 6.02
CA ARG A 172 12.98 -30.25 7.32
C ARG A 172 12.04 -30.24 8.54
N MET A 173 10.85 -29.64 8.43
CA MET A 173 9.89 -29.67 9.55
C MET A 173 9.18 -31.02 9.72
N ALA A 174 9.01 -31.79 8.63
CA ALA A 174 8.43 -33.14 8.69
C ALA A 174 9.36 -34.18 9.32
N SER A 175 10.69 -34.00 9.23
CA SER A 175 11.68 -34.89 9.86
C SER A 175 11.84 -34.70 11.37
N THR A 176 11.47 -33.55 11.94
CA THR A 176 11.63 -33.28 13.38
C THR A 176 10.43 -33.69 14.24
N ARG A 177 9.27 -34.00 13.64
CA ARG A 177 8.10 -34.54 14.35
C ARG A 177 8.06 -36.07 14.47
N ARG A 178 9.10 -36.76 13.98
CA ARG A 178 9.23 -38.22 14.02
C ARG A 178 10.38 -38.73 14.92
N ALA A 179 10.97 -37.86 15.74
CA ALA A 179 11.97 -38.21 16.73
C ALA A 179 11.39 -38.07 18.14
#